data_AF-A7S8J6-F1
#
_entry.id   AF-A7S8J6-F1
#
_cell.length_a   1.000
_cell.length_b   1.000
_cell.length_c   1.000
_cell.angle_alpha   90.00
_cell.angle_beta   90.00
_cell.angle_gamma   90.00
#
_symmetry.space_group_name_H-M   'P 1'
#
loop_
_entity.id
_entity.type
_entity.pdbx_description
1 polymer ?
#
loop_
_entity_poly.entity_id
_entity_poly.type
_entity_poly.pdbx_seq_one_letter_code
_entity_poly.pdbx_strand_id
1 'polypeptide(L)'
;MLSSLDAVHISAILEDCADQLAILGHIMPSTLEGRTDAPQIVDDELGQILQDQRDLESRYESLLSQREDIKMRFTNNSSKVMESDAMVTSTARTLRDGAQALNRSFKQNPLTSDNLAKIQSDRKFLQGVVETALGEIVDHRSFNSLMNAVNTEKEKKAALQQTILKEEESRRLVKSLQRQLVEVKKEKESEIQQRNEMIAHLKDQLQEMKAKTSMEGKYIKKDAEVRVSCTQKKCQQTENSMKEELERLKFKIDEEERVNNEIEAYLKQHHQILEEKVEYWMEKYDRDVEQKQHELDVLKASKANDLARLQELTQKYTEYEKVVIEDRVEKEKARRQAEQEAEELKAIIRLQSWWRGVMVRRQLGPYSKKKKKKGKKGKKSGKKGKKGKKK
;
A
#
# COMPACT_ATOMS: atom_id res chain seq x y z
N MET A 1 -117.73 35.03 -2.32
CA MET A 1 -118.80 35.50 -3.24
C MET A 1 -119.10 36.93 -2.88
N LEU A 2 -118.90 37.84 -3.83
CA LEU A 2 -119.25 39.25 -3.67
C LEU A 2 -120.77 39.43 -3.59
N SER A 3 -121.24 40.43 -2.84
CA SER A 3 -122.66 40.81 -2.91
C SER A 3 -122.98 41.35 -4.30
N SER A 4 -124.26 41.30 -4.71
CA SER A 4 -124.66 41.79 -6.03
C SER A 4 -124.38 43.28 -6.23
N LEU A 5 -124.50 44.08 -5.17
CA LEU A 5 -124.20 45.51 -5.19
C LEU A 5 -122.69 45.75 -5.30
N ASP A 6 -121.89 45.00 -4.53
CA ASP A 6 -120.43 45.12 -4.56
C ASP A 6 -119.84 44.69 -5.90
N ALA A 7 -120.39 43.63 -6.51
CA ALA A 7 -119.95 43.19 -7.84
C ALA A 7 -120.16 44.29 -8.89
N VAL A 8 -121.31 44.97 -8.89
CA VAL A 8 -121.60 46.08 -9.82
C VAL A 8 -120.67 47.27 -9.59
N HIS A 9 -120.46 47.67 -8.33
CA HIS A 9 -119.57 48.78 -8.01
C HIS A 9 -118.11 48.49 -8.39
N ILE A 10 -117.62 47.29 -8.08
CA ILE A 10 -116.24 46.90 -8.39
C ILE A 10 -116.05 46.73 -9.90
N SER A 11 -117.01 46.15 -10.61
CA SER A 11 -116.95 46.03 -12.07
C SER A 11 -116.86 47.39 -12.75
N ALA A 12 -117.67 48.38 -12.33
CA ALA A 12 -117.60 49.72 -12.91
C ALA A 12 -116.22 50.40 -12.73
N ILE A 13 -115.57 50.18 -11.59
CA ILE A 13 -114.23 50.72 -11.31
C ILE A 13 -113.15 49.97 -12.11
N LEU A 14 -113.27 48.64 -12.24
CA LEU A 14 -112.30 47.84 -13.00
C LEU A 14 -112.44 48.05 -14.51
N GLU A 15 -113.65 48.29 -15.00
CA GLU A 15 -113.94 48.66 -16.39
C GLU A 15 -113.29 50.01 -16.73
N ASP A 16 -113.50 51.05 -15.91
CA ASP A 16 -112.81 52.35 -16.06
C ASP A 16 -111.27 52.19 -15.97
N CYS A 17 -110.78 51.34 -15.08
CA CYS A 17 -109.34 51.07 -14.95
C CYS A 17 -108.76 50.37 -16.20
N ALA A 18 -109.46 49.38 -16.76
CA ALA A 18 -109.05 48.70 -17.98
C ALA A 18 -109.05 49.65 -19.17
N ASP A 19 -110.07 50.49 -19.30
CA ASP A 19 -110.20 51.50 -20.35
C ASP A 19 -109.09 52.55 -20.26
N GLN A 20 -108.82 53.07 -19.06
CA GLN A 20 -107.71 54.00 -18.84
C GLN A 20 -106.36 53.36 -19.16
N LEU A 21 -106.14 52.09 -18.80
CA LEU A 21 -104.92 51.36 -19.15
C LEU A 21 -104.80 51.14 -20.67
N ALA A 22 -105.91 50.87 -21.36
CA ALA A 22 -105.96 50.73 -22.81
C ALA A 22 -105.65 52.06 -23.52
N ILE A 23 -106.30 53.14 -23.10
CA ILE A 23 -106.05 54.51 -23.58
C ILE A 23 -104.58 54.89 -23.36
N LEU A 24 -104.04 54.63 -22.16
CA LEU A 24 -102.64 54.87 -21.87
C LEU A 24 -101.72 54.08 -22.81
N GLY A 25 -102.11 52.86 -23.20
CA GLY A 25 -101.38 52.04 -24.16
C GLY A 25 -101.35 52.59 -25.59
N HIS A 26 -102.38 53.37 -25.97
CA HIS A 26 -102.46 54.05 -27.26
C HIS A 26 -101.70 55.38 -27.28
N ILE A 27 -101.64 56.07 -26.15
CA ILE A 27 -100.96 57.36 -26.01
C ILE A 27 -99.47 57.18 -25.74
N MET A 28 -99.10 56.12 -25.00
CA MET A 28 -97.72 55.84 -24.61
C MET A 28 -96.94 55.17 -25.76
N PRO A 29 -95.83 55.77 -26.20
CA PRO A 29 -95.00 55.18 -27.25
C PRO A 29 -94.15 54.02 -26.72
N SER A 30 -94.06 52.94 -27.48
CA SER A 30 -93.18 51.79 -27.19
C SER A 30 -91.70 52.08 -27.49
N THR A 31 -91.43 53.08 -28.33
CA THR A 31 -90.10 53.59 -28.70
C THR A 31 -90.20 55.08 -29.03
N LEU A 32 -89.12 55.85 -28.85
CA LEU A 32 -89.05 57.28 -29.22
C LEU A 32 -88.77 57.52 -30.70
N GLU A 33 -88.71 56.48 -31.53
CA GLU A 33 -88.54 56.60 -32.97
C GLU A 33 -89.75 57.33 -33.58
N GLY A 34 -89.56 58.61 -33.94
CA GLY A 34 -90.55 59.39 -34.70
C GLY A 34 -91.19 60.59 -33.99
N ARG A 35 -90.79 60.97 -32.76
CA ARG A 35 -91.22 62.25 -32.14
C ARG A 35 -90.21 63.37 -32.43
N THR A 36 -90.68 64.46 -33.02
CA THR A 36 -89.90 65.68 -33.34
C THR A 36 -89.39 66.43 -32.10
N ASP A 37 -89.99 66.17 -30.94
CA ASP A 37 -89.76 66.91 -29.68
C ASP A 37 -88.91 66.09 -28.68
N ALA A 38 -88.59 64.84 -29.04
CA ALA A 38 -87.74 63.93 -28.28
C ALA A 38 -86.26 64.38 -28.13
N PRO A 39 -85.64 65.08 -29.11
CA PRO A 39 -84.27 65.56 -28.96
C PRO A 39 -84.15 66.64 -27.88
N GLN A 40 -85.12 67.57 -27.80
CA GLN A 40 -85.06 68.75 -26.94
C GLN A 40 -85.13 68.45 -25.42
N ILE A 41 -85.65 67.29 -25.03
CA ILE A 41 -85.76 66.89 -23.61
C ILE A 41 -84.52 66.12 -23.14
N VAL A 42 -83.77 65.54 -24.08
CA VAL A 42 -82.63 64.65 -23.80
C VAL A 42 -81.28 65.32 -24.10
N ASP A 43 -81.24 66.33 -24.99
CA ASP A 43 -80.00 66.86 -25.55
C ASP A 43 -79.16 67.74 -24.59
N ASP A 44 -79.75 68.52 -23.68
CA ASP A 44 -78.95 69.51 -22.96
C ASP A 44 -78.03 68.89 -21.90
N GLU A 45 -78.53 67.97 -21.05
CA GLU A 45 -77.69 67.33 -20.03
C GLU A 45 -76.86 66.17 -20.61
N LEU A 46 -77.43 65.35 -21.50
CA LEU A 46 -76.73 64.21 -22.08
C LEU A 46 -75.69 64.66 -23.11
N GLY A 47 -76.01 65.71 -23.88
CA GLY A 47 -75.09 66.34 -24.82
C GLY A 47 -73.88 66.96 -24.11
N GLN A 48 -74.10 67.64 -22.97
CA GLN A 48 -73.00 68.17 -22.17
C GLN A 48 -72.10 67.05 -21.61
N ILE A 49 -72.67 65.96 -21.09
CA ILE A 49 -71.89 64.82 -20.56
C ILE A 49 -71.12 64.11 -21.70
N LEU A 50 -71.71 63.97 -22.89
CA LEU A 50 -71.04 63.41 -24.06
C LEU A 50 -69.88 64.29 -24.54
N GLN A 51 -70.07 65.61 -24.52
CA GLN A 51 -69.03 66.57 -24.90
C GLN A 51 -67.88 66.54 -23.88
N ASP A 52 -68.19 66.56 -22.58
CA ASP A 52 -67.18 66.47 -21.51
C ASP A 52 -66.37 65.16 -21.61
N GLN A 53 -67.02 64.04 -21.95
CA GLN A 53 -66.38 62.75 -22.17
C GLN A 53 -65.45 62.79 -23.40
N ARG A 54 -65.90 63.39 -24.51
CA ARG A 54 -65.11 63.54 -25.74
C ARG A 54 -63.88 64.44 -25.53
N ASP A 55 -64.03 65.50 -24.74
CA ASP A 55 -62.94 66.40 -24.38
C ASP A 55 -61.91 65.69 -23.46
N LEU A 56 -62.38 64.83 -22.55
CA LEU A 56 -61.52 63.98 -21.72
C LEU A 56 -60.75 62.94 -22.54
N GLU A 57 -61.38 62.32 -23.54
CA GLU A 57 -60.74 61.37 -24.46
C GLU A 57 -59.63 62.05 -25.28
N SER A 58 -59.92 63.22 -25.84
CA SER A 58 -58.94 64.04 -26.58
C SER A 58 -57.75 64.44 -25.71
N ARG A 59 -58.00 64.86 -24.45
CA ARG A 59 -56.93 65.15 -23.48
C ARG A 59 -56.09 63.93 -23.14
N TYR A 60 -56.71 62.76 -23.00
CA TYR A 60 -56.02 61.51 -22.71
C TYR A 60 -55.11 61.07 -23.87
N GLU A 61 -55.61 61.16 -25.10
CA GLU A 61 -54.85 60.84 -26.32
C GLU A 61 -53.64 61.78 -26.53
N SER A 62 -53.83 63.08 -26.25
CA SER A 62 -52.75 64.07 -26.25
C SER A 62 -51.67 63.75 -25.20
N LEU A 63 -52.08 63.37 -23.98
CA LEU A 63 -51.15 63.00 -22.91
C LEU A 63 -50.41 61.68 -23.19
N LEU A 64 -51.05 60.71 -23.85
CA LEU A 64 -50.39 59.49 -24.32
C LEU A 64 -49.32 59.78 -25.37
N SER A 65 -49.63 60.66 -26.32
CA SER A 65 -48.66 61.10 -27.34
C SER A 65 -47.47 61.82 -26.70
N GLN A 66 -47.73 62.74 -25.76
CA GLN A 66 -46.67 63.43 -25.00
C GLN A 66 -45.83 62.47 -24.15
N ARG A 67 -46.45 61.43 -23.58
CA ARG A 67 -45.76 60.39 -22.82
C ARG A 67 -44.78 59.61 -23.69
N GLU A 68 -45.19 59.21 -24.90
CA GLU A 68 -44.30 58.53 -25.86
C GLU A 68 -43.11 59.41 -26.23
N ASP A 69 -43.34 60.69 -26.51
CA ASP A 69 -42.28 61.66 -26.80
C ASP A 69 -41.30 61.85 -25.64
N ILE A 70 -41.80 61.97 -24.40
CA ILE A 70 -40.97 62.16 -23.20
C ILE A 70 -40.14 60.91 -22.91
N LYS A 71 -40.73 59.72 -23.10
CA LYS A 71 -40.05 58.44 -22.88
C LYS A 71 -38.95 58.17 -23.93
N MET A 72 -39.16 58.62 -25.17
CA MET A 72 -38.17 58.56 -26.25
C MET A 72 -37.02 59.56 -26.04
N ARG A 73 -37.29 60.76 -25.53
CA ARG A 73 -36.28 61.83 -25.38
C ARG A 73 -35.50 61.82 -24.06
N PHE A 74 -36.05 61.25 -22.98
CA PHE A 74 -35.48 61.36 -21.63
C PHE A 74 -35.50 60.03 -20.87
N THR A 75 -34.71 59.05 -21.29
CA THR A 75 -34.53 57.78 -20.55
C THR A 75 -33.87 57.96 -19.19
N ASN A 76 -33.09 59.04 -19.01
CA ASN A 76 -32.25 59.24 -17.83
C ASN A 76 -32.89 60.17 -16.78
N ASN A 77 -34.02 60.82 -17.09
CA ASN A 77 -34.63 61.83 -16.21
C ASN A 77 -35.91 61.28 -15.55
N SER A 78 -35.71 60.38 -14.60
CA SER A 78 -36.76 59.60 -13.92
C SER A 78 -37.93 60.47 -13.41
N SER A 79 -37.66 61.67 -12.90
CA SER A 79 -38.70 62.58 -12.36
C SER A 79 -39.72 63.02 -13.41
N LYS A 80 -39.29 63.36 -14.64
CA LYS A 80 -40.21 63.84 -15.70
C LYS A 80 -41.04 62.71 -16.32
N VAL A 81 -40.46 61.51 -16.38
CA VAL A 81 -41.17 60.30 -16.82
C VAL A 81 -42.23 59.90 -15.78
N MET A 82 -41.88 59.95 -14.49
CA MET A 82 -42.83 59.67 -13.40
C MET A 82 -43.99 60.68 -13.33
N GLU A 83 -43.73 61.98 -13.55
CA GLU A 83 -44.77 63.02 -13.55
C GLU A 83 -45.73 62.85 -14.74
N SER A 84 -45.21 62.56 -15.93
CA SER A 84 -46.02 62.24 -17.11
C SER A 84 -46.86 60.97 -16.90
N ASP A 85 -46.27 59.92 -16.34
CA ASP A 85 -47.00 58.69 -16.01
C ASP A 85 -48.09 58.94 -14.95
N ALA A 86 -47.87 59.83 -13.98
CA ALA A 86 -48.86 60.21 -12.97
C ALA A 86 -50.04 60.98 -13.59
N MET A 87 -49.78 61.92 -14.51
CA MET A 87 -50.84 62.69 -15.21
C MET A 87 -51.66 61.85 -16.18
N VAL A 88 -51.04 60.91 -16.90
CA VAL A 88 -51.76 59.93 -17.74
C VAL A 88 -52.63 59.03 -16.87
N THR A 89 -52.12 58.61 -15.71
CA THR A 89 -52.87 57.76 -14.79
C THR A 89 -54.05 58.49 -14.15
N SER A 90 -53.89 59.78 -13.80
CA SER A 90 -54.99 60.57 -13.24
C SER A 90 -56.08 60.86 -14.26
N THR A 91 -55.72 61.22 -15.50
CA THR A 91 -56.69 61.44 -16.59
C THR A 91 -57.40 60.16 -17.03
N ALA A 92 -56.71 59.00 -17.00
CA ALA A 92 -57.35 57.70 -17.21
C ALA A 92 -58.42 57.39 -16.14
N ARG A 93 -58.17 57.79 -14.87
CA ARG A 93 -59.15 57.61 -13.79
C ARG A 93 -60.36 58.53 -13.99
N THR A 94 -60.14 59.81 -14.29
CA THR A 94 -61.25 60.76 -14.55
C THR A 94 -62.07 60.38 -15.77
N LEU A 95 -61.43 59.86 -16.82
CA LEU A 95 -62.12 59.34 -18.01
C LEU A 95 -63.01 58.14 -17.67
N ARG A 96 -62.51 57.23 -16.82
CA ARG A 96 -63.28 56.08 -16.33
C ARG A 96 -64.46 56.51 -15.46
N ASP A 97 -64.29 57.54 -14.64
CA ASP A 97 -65.34 58.06 -13.79
C ASP A 97 -66.41 58.81 -14.61
N GLY A 98 -65.99 59.57 -15.63
CA GLY A 98 -66.88 60.20 -16.63
C GLY A 98 -67.70 59.19 -17.42
N ALA A 99 -67.07 58.12 -17.91
CA ALA A 99 -67.77 57.02 -18.58
C ALA A 99 -68.79 56.31 -17.66
N GLN A 100 -68.50 56.21 -16.35
CA GLN A 100 -69.47 55.69 -15.38
C GLN A 100 -70.63 56.65 -15.13
N ALA A 101 -70.38 57.95 -15.05
CA ALA A 101 -71.41 58.98 -14.91
C ALA A 101 -72.37 58.96 -16.11
N LEU A 102 -71.83 58.88 -17.33
CA LEU A 102 -72.60 58.72 -18.57
C LEU A 102 -73.46 57.45 -18.53
N ASN A 103 -72.89 56.30 -18.18
CA ASN A 103 -73.64 55.04 -18.05
C ASN A 103 -74.76 55.10 -17.00
N ARG A 104 -74.56 55.83 -15.90
CA ARG A 104 -75.61 56.04 -14.88
C ARG A 104 -76.72 56.93 -15.41
N SER A 105 -76.37 58.01 -16.11
CA SER A 105 -77.34 58.93 -16.72
C SER A 105 -78.22 58.20 -17.74
N PHE A 106 -77.63 57.38 -18.62
CA PHE A 106 -78.39 56.53 -19.55
C PHE A 106 -79.32 55.55 -18.82
N LYS A 107 -78.86 54.89 -17.74
CA LYS A 107 -79.68 53.92 -17.01
C LYS A 107 -80.83 54.54 -16.20
N GLN A 108 -80.64 55.76 -15.69
CA GLN A 108 -81.63 56.46 -14.89
C GLN A 108 -82.62 57.27 -15.73
N ASN A 109 -82.38 57.39 -17.05
CA ASN A 109 -83.29 58.11 -17.92
C ASN A 109 -84.60 57.33 -18.14
N PRO A 110 -85.76 57.86 -17.71
CA PRO A 110 -87.07 57.21 -17.88
C PRO A 110 -87.50 57.05 -19.34
N LEU A 111 -86.79 57.71 -20.27
CA LEU A 111 -87.05 57.71 -21.71
C LEU A 111 -86.12 56.78 -22.50
N THR A 112 -85.41 55.85 -21.87
CA THR A 112 -84.69 54.82 -22.64
C THR A 112 -85.66 53.82 -23.28
N SER A 113 -85.28 53.32 -24.47
CA SER A 113 -86.06 52.31 -25.20
C SER A 113 -86.42 51.10 -24.34
N ASP A 114 -85.47 50.62 -23.52
CA ASP A 114 -85.68 49.49 -22.61
C ASP A 114 -86.68 49.80 -21.48
N ASN A 115 -86.61 51.00 -20.90
CA ASN A 115 -87.55 51.43 -19.85
C ASN A 115 -88.96 51.59 -20.43
N LEU A 116 -89.09 52.18 -21.63
CA LEU A 116 -90.37 52.32 -22.34
C LEU A 116 -90.96 50.95 -22.71
N ALA A 117 -90.15 50.03 -23.23
CA ALA A 117 -90.58 48.67 -23.54
C ALA A 117 -91.04 47.91 -22.29
N LYS A 118 -90.35 48.08 -21.17
CA LYS A 118 -90.75 47.52 -19.87
C LYS A 118 -92.07 48.09 -19.38
N ILE A 119 -92.24 49.42 -19.41
CA ILE A 119 -93.49 50.06 -18.98
C ILE A 119 -94.67 49.61 -19.87
N GLN A 120 -94.45 49.50 -21.18
CA GLN A 120 -95.47 48.97 -22.11
C GLN A 120 -95.88 47.53 -21.76
N SER A 121 -94.91 46.70 -21.37
CA SER A 121 -95.11 45.31 -20.97
C SER A 121 -95.83 45.19 -19.63
N ASP A 122 -95.40 45.97 -18.63
CA ASP A 122 -96.03 46.02 -17.30
C ASP A 122 -97.48 46.52 -17.41
N ARG A 123 -97.74 47.54 -18.25
CA ARG A 123 -99.08 48.05 -18.55
C ARG A 123 -99.96 46.99 -19.23
N LYS A 124 -99.47 46.31 -20.27
CA LYS A 124 -100.21 45.22 -20.95
C LYS A 124 -100.55 44.08 -19.98
N PHE A 125 -99.61 43.72 -19.11
CA PHE A 125 -99.85 42.72 -18.07
C PHE A 125 -100.95 43.17 -17.09
N LEU A 126 -100.86 44.40 -16.57
CA LEU A 126 -101.89 44.95 -15.68
C LEU A 126 -103.26 45.01 -16.35
N GLN A 127 -103.33 45.48 -17.60
CA GLN A 127 -104.57 45.50 -18.38
C GLN A 127 -105.19 44.09 -18.47
N GLY A 128 -104.40 43.08 -18.85
CA GLY A 128 -104.89 41.70 -18.95
C GLY A 128 -105.35 41.10 -17.62
N VAL A 129 -104.67 41.43 -16.51
CA VAL A 129 -105.09 41.01 -15.16
C VAL A 129 -106.41 41.66 -14.76
N VAL A 130 -106.58 42.96 -15.04
CA VAL A 130 -107.81 43.70 -14.74
C VAL A 130 -108.98 43.21 -15.59
N GLU A 131 -108.78 43.00 -16.89
CA GLU A 131 -109.81 42.46 -17.81
C GLU A 131 -110.26 41.05 -17.40
N THR A 132 -109.31 40.18 -17.02
CA THR A 132 -109.62 38.82 -16.56
C THR A 132 -110.38 38.84 -15.23
N ALA A 133 -109.99 39.72 -14.30
CA ALA A 133 -110.70 39.88 -13.02
C ALA A 133 -112.10 40.49 -13.21
N LEU A 134 -112.24 41.45 -14.13
CA LEU A 134 -113.52 42.05 -14.49
C LEU A 134 -114.48 40.98 -15.04
N GLY A 135 -114.04 40.15 -15.98
CA GLY A 135 -114.83 39.03 -16.50
C GLY A 135 -115.26 38.04 -15.41
N GLU A 136 -114.35 37.66 -14.51
CA GLU A 136 -114.67 36.74 -13.40
C GLU A 136 -115.69 37.34 -12.40
N ILE A 137 -115.61 38.65 -12.13
CA ILE A 137 -116.54 39.33 -11.23
C ILE A 137 -117.94 39.39 -11.84
N VAL A 138 -118.03 39.68 -13.14
CA VAL A 138 -119.29 39.74 -13.89
C VAL A 138 -119.93 38.35 -13.99
N ASP A 139 -119.16 37.33 -14.36
CA ASP A 139 -119.68 35.99 -14.65
C ASP A 139 -119.90 35.12 -13.39
N HIS A 140 -119.04 35.27 -12.39
CA HIS A 140 -118.95 34.35 -11.25
C HIS A 140 -118.95 35.02 -9.88
N ARG A 141 -118.99 36.36 -9.80
CA ARG A 141 -118.94 37.15 -8.54
C ARG A 141 -117.76 36.77 -7.63
N SER A 142 -116.62 36.49 -8.26
CA SER A 142 -115.38 36.01 -7.67
C SER A 142 -114.19 36.81 -8.20
N PHE A 143 -113.07 36.80 -7.47
CA PHE A 143 -111.83 37.54 -7.80
C PHE A 143 -110.57 36.66 -7.66
N ASN A 144 -110.72 35.34 -7.80
CA ASN A 144 -109.63 34.38 -7.60
C ASN A 144 -108.53 34.55 -8.65
N SER A 145 -108.86 34.98 -9.88
CA SER A 145 -107.89 35.28 -10.94
C SER A 145 -106.89 36.36 -10.52
N LEU A 146 -107.36 37.45 -9.90
CA LEU A 146 -106.51 38.51 -9.35
C LEU A 146 -105.66 37.98 -8.19
N MET A 147 -106.24 37.20 -7.28
CA MET A 147 -105.52 36.60 -6.16
C MET A 147 -104.39 35.67 -6.65
N ASN A 148 -104.67 34.85 -7.67
CA ASN A 148 -103.70 33.95 -8.29
C ASN A 148 -102.60 34.72 -9.04
N ALA A 149 -102.94 35.78 -9.78
CA ALA A 149 -101.96 36.62 -10.45
C ALA A 149 -101.00 37.30 -9.46
N VAL A 150 -101.53 37.87 -8.37
CA VAL A 150 -100.73 38.49 -7.31
C VAL A 150 -99.84 37.47 -6.60
N ASN A 151 -100.35 36.26 -6.29
CA ASN A 151 -99.55 35.21 -5.68
C ASN A 151 -98.43 34.74 -6.61
N THR A 152 -98.73 34.56 -7.90
CA THR A 152 -97.74 34.17 -8.92
C THR A 152 -96.62 35.23 -9.04
N GLU A 153 -96.95 36.53 -9.04
CA GLU A 153 -95.93 37.59 -9.09
C GLU A 153 -95.12 37.69 -7.78
N LYS A 154 -95.75 37.45 -6.63
CA LYS A 154 -95.03 37.34 -5.34
C LYS A 154 -94.03 36.19 -5.37
N GLU A 155 -94.42 35.02 -5.89
CA GLU A 155 -93.55 33.86 -6.03
C GLU A 155 -92.40 34.11 -7.00
N LYS A 156 -92.67 34.69 -8.17
CA LYS A 156 -91.64 35.10 -9.13
C LYS A 156 -90.64 36.08 -8.52
N LYS A 157 -91.13 37.08 -7.78
CA LYS A 157 -90.27 38.05 -7.08
C LYS A 157 -89.39 37.37 -6.04
N ALA A 158 -89.93 36.45 -5.24
CA ALA A 158 -89.18 35.69 -4.26
C ALA A 158 -88.11 34.79 -4.94
N ALA A 159 -88.46 34.11 -6.03
CA ALA A 159 -87.53 33.29 -6.80
C ALA A 159 -86.39 34.12 -7.42
N LEU A 160 -86.69 35.32 -7.93
CA LEU A 160 -85.68 36.25 -8.42
C LEU A 160 -84.73 36.70 -7.30
N GLN A 161 -85.27 37.08 -6.13
CA GLN A 161 -84.45 37.46 -4.97
C GLN A 161 -83.53 36.32 -4.53
N GLN A 162 -84.02 35.08 -4.48
CA GLN A 162 -83.20 33.90 -4.18
C GLN A 162 -82.11 33.67 -5.22
N THR A 163 -82.41 33.90 -6.50
CA THR A 163 -81.42 33.78 -7.59
C THR A 163 -80.33 34.85 -7.45
N ILE A 164 -80.70 36.09 -7.12
CA ILE A 164 -79.75 37.19 -6.88
C ILE A 164 -78.83 36.86 -5.70
N LEU A 165 -79.38 36.40 -4.56
CA LEU A 165 -78.56 36.02 -3.40
C LEU A 165 -77.57 34.91 -3.73
N LYS A 166 -78.02 33.86 -4.45
CA LYS A 166 -77.15 32.77 -4.90
C LYS A 166 -76.08 33.23 -5.88
N GLU A 167 -76.40 34.15 -6.79
CA GLU A 167 -75.43 34.75 -7.72
C GLU A 167 -74.38 35.56 -6.95
N GLU A 168 -74.78 36.37 -5.98
CA GLU A 168 -73.87 37.15 -5.16
C GLU A 168 -72.92 36.26 -4.35
N GLU A 169 -73.44 35.21 -3.70
CA GLU A 169 -72.65 34.22 -2.97
C GLU A 169 -71.66 33.50 -3.89
N SER A 170 -72.13 33.04 -5.05
CA SER A 170 -71.29 32.39 -6.05
C SER A 170 -70.19 33.33 -6.55
N ARG A 171 -70.52 34.60 -6.79
CA ARG A 171 -69.57 35.64 -7.21
C ARG A 171 -68.53 35.92 -6.12
N ARG A 172 -68.94 35.93 -4.84
CA ARG A 172 -68.00 36.06 -3.70
C ARG A 172 -67.08 34.85 -3.60
N LEU A 173 -67.61 33.63 -3.76
CA LEU A 173 -66.82 32.41 -3.73
C LEU A 173 -65.81 32.37 -4.89
N VAL A 174 -66.22 32.69 -6.11
CA VAL A 174 -65.32 32.77 -7.28
C VAL A 174 -64.19 33.76 -7.03
N LYS A 175 -64.48 34.95 -6.48
CA LYS A 175 -63.43 35.92 -6.13
C LYS A 175 -62.47 35.40 -5.05
N SER A 176 -62.98 34.69 -4.06
CA SER A 176 -62.15 34.08 -3.00
C SER A 176 -61.24 32.98 -3.57
N LEU A 177 -61.79 32.07 -4.39
CA LEU A 177 -61.04 31.01 -5.04
C LEU A 177 -59.99 31.56 -6.01
N GLN A 178 -60.31 32.62 -6.76
CA GLN A 178 -59.34 33.30 -7.62
C GLN A 178 -58.16 33.87 -6.82
N ARG A 179 -58.42 34.47 -5.65
CA ARG A 179 -57.34 34.95 -4.77
C ARG A 179 -56.48 33.82 -4.24
N GLN A 180 -57.10 32.75 -3.72
CA GLN A 180 -56.37 31.57 -3.22
C GLN A 180 -55.52 30.94 -4.33
N LEU A 181 -56.03 30.87 -5.56
CA LEU A 181 -55.29 30.32 -6.70
C LEU A 181 -54.06 31.17 -7.03
N VAL A 182 -54.16 32.50 -6.96
CA VAL A 182 -53.01 33.40 -7.16
C VAL A 182 -51.99 33.25 -6.04
N GLU A 183 -52.45 33.15 -4.80
CA GLU A 183 -51.59 32.97 -3.61
C GLU A 183 -50.82 31.66 -3.68
N VAL A 184 -51.51 30.54 -3.94
CA VAL A 184 -50.87 29.22 -4.11
C VAL A 184 -49.87 29.24 -5.28
N LYS A 185 -50.19 29.89 -6.40
CA LYS A 185 -49.23 30.03 -7.51
C LYS A 185 -47.97 30.78 -7.09
N LYS A 186 -48.12 31.88 -6.34
CA LYS A 186 -47.00 32.68 -5.85
C LYS A 186 -46.14 31.89 -4.86
N GLU A 187 -46.76 31.18 -3.93
CA GLU A 187 -46.06 30.31 -2.97
C GLU A 187 -45.28 29.21 -3.69
N LYS A 188 -45.91 28.55 -4.67
CA LYS A 188 -45.25 27.49 -5.45
C LYS A 188 -44.07 28.01 -6.26
N GLU A 189 -44.19 29.20 -6.86
CA GLU A 189 -43.07 29.84 -7.57
C GLU A 189 -41.91 30.12 -6.60
N SER A 190 -42.19 30.64 -5.41
CA SER A 190 -41.17 30.88 -4.38
C SER A 190 -40.50 29.60 -3.91
N GLU A 191 -41.27 28.52 -3.68
CA GLU A 191 -40.72 27.20 -3.33
C GLU A 191 -39.82 26.65 -4.44
N ILE A 192 -40.24 26.78 -5.71
CA ILE A 192 -39.45 26.34 -6.86
C ILE A 192 -38.13 27.12 -6.93
N GLN A 193 -38.17 28.44 -6.72
CA GLN A 193 -36.98 29.27 -6.71
C GLN A 193 -36.01 28.87 -5.59
N GLN A 194 -36.49 28.70 -4.36
CA GLN A 194 -35.68 28.25 -3.22
C GLN A 194 -35.05 26.87 -3.47
N ARG A 195 -35.81 25.93 -4.06
CA ARG A 195 -35.30 24.61 -4.41
C ARG A 195 -34.25 24.68 -5.51
N ASN A 196 -34.43 25.53 -6.52
CA ASN A 196 -33.45 25.73 -7.58
C ASN A 196 -32.14 26.33 -7.04
N GLU A 197 -32.22 27.29 -6.12
CA GLU A 197 -31.05 27.85 -5.42
C GLU A 197 -30.31 26.77 -4.62
N MET A 198 -31.05 25.94 -3.87
CA MET A 198 -30.47 24.80 -3.15
C MET A 198 -29.79 23.80 -4.10
N ILE A 199 -30.42 23.48 -5.24
CA ILE A 199 -29.85 22.60 -6.26
C ILE A 199 -28.56 23.20 -6.82
N ALA A 200 -28.51 24.50 -7.09
CA ALA A 200 -27.31 25.18 -7.57
C ALA A 200 -26.17 25.09 -6.54
N HIS A 201 -26.45 25.44 -5.27
CA HIS A 201 -25.47 25.34 -4.19
C HIS A 201 -24.94 23.91 -4.00
N LEU A 202 -25.81 22.90 -4.02
CA LEU A 202 -25.39 21.49 -3.92
C LEU A 202 -24.58 21.02 -5.13
N LYS A 203 -24.85 21.54 -6.34
CA LYS A 203 -24.04 21.26 -7.53
C LYS A 203 -22.64 21.86 -7.40
N ASP A 204 -22.53 23.09 -6.90
CA ASP A 204 -21.25 23.76 -6.69
C ASP A 204 -20.40 23.01 -5.64
N GLN A 205 -21.01 22.65 -4.51
CA GLN A 205 -20.34 21.83 -3.48
C GLN A 205 -19.88 20.48 -4.03
N LEU A 206 -20.70 19.81 -4.84
CA LEU A 206 -20.33 18.55 -5.46
C LEU A 206 -19.15 18.71 -6.42
N GLN A 207 -19.13 19.80 -7.20
CA GLN A 207 -18.05 20.08 -8.14
C GLN A 207 -16.74 20.42 -7.40
N GLU A 208 -16.81 21.22 -6.33
CA GLU A 208 -15.67 21.50 -5.46
C GLU A 208 -15.12 20.22 -4.82
N MET A 209 -15.98 19.38 -4.24
CA MET A 209 -15.58 18.11 -3.63
C MET A 209 -14.94 17.16 -4.66
N LYS A 210 -15.47 17.10 -5.88
CA LYS A 210 -14.87 16.30 -6.97
C LYS A 210 -13.49 16.83 -7.37
N ALA A 211 -13.32 18.15 -7.49
CA ALA A 211 -12.04 18.75 -7.81
C ALA A 211 -11.01 18.50 -6.70
N LYS A 212 -11.39 18.71 -5.44
CA LYS A 212 -10.56 18.47 -4.26
C LYS A 212 -10.13 17.01 -4.16
N THR A 213 -11.09 16.08 -4.24
CA THR A 213 -10.81 14.62 -4.18
C THR A 213 -9.89 14.18 -5.32
N SER A 214 -10.08 14.72 -6.53
CA SER A 214 -9.20 14.43 -7.67
C SER A 214 -7.77 14.92 -7.44
N MET A 215 -7.60 16.13 -6.91
CA MET A 215 -6.28 16.69 -6.58
C MET A 215 -5.61 15.92 -5.43
N GLU A 216 -6.35 15.63 -4.35
CA GLU A 216 -5.87 14.83 -3.23
C GLU A 216 -5.46 13.43 -3.67
N GLY A 217 -6.25 12.78 -4.53
CA GLY A 217 -5.91 11.48 -5.10
C GLY A 217 -4.60 11.50 -5.91
N LYS A 218 -4.38 12.54 -6.72
CA LYS A 218 -3.11 12.72 -7.45
C LYS A 218 -1.94 12.96 -6.50
N TYR A 219 -2.15 13.78 -5.47
CA TYR A 219 -1.14 14.08 -4.47
C TYR A 219 -0.73 12.83 -3.68
N ILE A 220 -1.69 12.08 -3.14
CA ILE A 220 -1.45 10.84 -2.39
C ILE A 220 -0.74 9.81 -3.27
N LYS A 221 -1.16 9.66 -4.53
CA LYS A 221 -0.49 8.77 -5.48
C LYS A 221 0.97 9.19 -5.68
N LYS A 222 1.24 10.49 -5.87
CA LYS A 222 2.60 11.00 -6.07
C LYS A 222 3.46 10.83 -4.82
N ASP A 223 2.92 11.09 -3.64
CA ASP A 223 3.61 10.86 -2.37
C ASP A 223 3.98 9.38 -2.19
N ALA A 224 3.03 8.47 -2.46
CA ALA A 224 3.27 7.04 -2.40
C ALA A 224 4.35 6.59 -3.41
N GLU A 225 4.30 7.06 -4.66
CA GLU A 225 5.32 6.80 -5.68
C GLU A 225 6.71 7.25 -5.23
N VAL A 226 6.82 8.48 -4.70
CA VAL A 226 8.09 9.04 -4.20
C VAL A 226 8.60 8.24 -3.02
N ARG A 227 7.73 7.85 -2.08
CA ARG A 227 8.10 7.04 -0.92
C ARG A 227 8.62 5.66 -1.33
N VAL A 228 7.95 5.00 -2.27
CA VAL A 228 8.39 3.71 -2.83
C VAL A 228 9.73 3.89 -3.54
N SER A 229 9.87 4.90 -4.41
CA SER A 229 11.12 5.17 -5.13
C SER A 229 12.29 5.49 -4.20
N CYS A 230 12.07 6.29 -3.15
CA CYS A 230 13.08 6.60 -2.15
C CYS A 230 13.52 5.34 -1.38
N THR A 231 12.55 4.52 -0.97
CA THR A 231 12.82 3.24 -0.29
C THR A 231 13.60 2.29 -1.20
N GLN A 232 13.17 2.15 -2.46
CA GLN A 232 13.86 1.33 -3.46
C GLN A 232 15.30 1.80 -3.68
N LYS A 233 15.55 3.11 -3.80
CA LYS A 233 16.91 3.66 -3.93
C LYS A 233 17.77 3.37 -2.71
N LYS A 234 17.23 3.50 -1.50
CA LYS A 234 17.95 3.15 -0.26
C LYS A 234 18.31 1.67 -0.23
N CYS A 235 17.35 0.78 -0.53
CA CYS A 235 17.59 -0.65 -0.63
C CYS A 235 18.66 -0.98 -1.68
N GLN A 236 18.58 -0.35 -2.86
CA GLN A 236 19.58 -0.54 -3.92
C GLN A 236 20.97 -0.10 -3.50
N GLN A 237 21.10 1.04 -2.81
CA GLN A 237 22.38 1.51 -2.29
C GLN A 237 22.96 0.55 -1.25
N THR A 238 22.14 0.06 -0.32
CA THR A 238 22.58 -0.94 0.66
C THR A 238 22.97 -2.26 -0.01
N GLU A 239 22.21 -2.71 -1.01
CA GLU A 239 22.53 -3.92 -1.76
C GLU A 239 23.85 -3.78 -2.52
N ASN A 240 24.08 -2.63 -3.16
CA ASN A 240 25.33 -2.37 -3.87
C ASN A 240 26.52 -2.32 -2.91
N SER A 241 26.40 -1.66 -1.76
CA SER A 241 27.44 -1.65 -0.72
C SER A 241 27.77 -3.06 -0.23
N MET A 242 26.75 -3.90 -0.01
CA MET A 242 26.96 -5.29 0.41
C MET A 242 27.61 -6.13 -0.70
N LYS A 243 27.27 -5.88 -1.98
CA LYS A 243 27.93 -6.52 -3.13
C LYS A 243 29.40 -6.12 -3.22
N GLU A 244 29.72 -4.84 -3.04
CA GLU A 244 31.10 -4.35 -3.02
C GLU A 244 31.91 -4.99 -1.88
N GLU A 245 31.32 -5.11 -0.67
CA GLU A 245 31.94 -5.81 0.44
C GLU A 245 32.16 -7.29 0.16
N LEU A 246 31.19 -7.95 -0.45
CA LEU A 246 31.26 -9.36 -0.83
C LEU A 246 32.37 -9.61 -1.85
N GLU A 247 32.47 -8.78 -2.89
CA GLU A 247 33.57 -8.88 -3.87
C GLU A 247 34.94 -8.58 -3.23
N ARG A 248 35.03 -7.61 -2.32
CA ARG A 248 36.26 -7.35 -1.55
C ARG A 248 36.65 -8.55 -0.69
N LEU A 249 35.68 -9.20 -0.03
CA LEU A 249 35.94 -10.39 0.79
C LEU A 249 36.36 -11.57 -0.06
N LYS A 250 35.74 -11.79 -1.22
CA LYS A 250 36.19 -12.81 -2.18
C LYS A 250 37.64 -12.59 -2.60
N PHE A 251 38.00 -11.37 -2.99
CA PHE A 251 39.38 -11.05 -3.35
C PHE A 251 40.37 -11.36 -2.21
N LYS A 252 40.01 -11.05 -0.96
CA LYS A 252 40.84 -11.40 0.21
C LYS A 252 40.95 -12.91 0.43
N ILE A 253 39.86 -13.65 0.25
CA ILE A 253 39.86 -15.12 0.35
C ILE A 253 40.81 -15.69 -0.71
N ASP A 254 40.69 -15.26 -1.97
CA ASP A 254 41.55 -15.72 -3.06
C ASP A 254 43.03 -15.40 -2.78
N GLU A 255 43.32 -14.22 -2.21
CA GLU A 255 44.68 -13.82 -1.83
C GLU A 255 45.24 -14.68 -0.69
N GLU A 256 44.46 -14.92 0.36
CA GLU A 256 44.83 -15.79 1.48
C GLU A 256 44.99 -17.25 1.03
N GLU A 257 44.11 -17.75 0.15
CA GLU A 257 44.24 -19.10 -0.43
C GLU A 257 45.55 -19.21 -1.23
N ARG A 258 45.90 -18.20 -2.04
CA ARG A 258 47.17 -18.19 -2.76
C ARG A 258 48.36 -18.19 -1.81
N VAL A 259 48.39 -17.30 -0.81
CA VAL A 259 49.49 -17.22 0.17
C VAL A 259 49.60 -18.51 0.97
N ASN A 260 48.49 -19.09 1.42
CA ASN A 260 48.49 -20.37 2.14
C ASN A 260 49.06 -21.49 1.26
N ASN A 261 48.66 -21.57 -0.01
CA ASN A 261 49.20 -22.56 -0.95
C ASN A 261 50.72 -22.40 -1.13
N GLU A 262 51.23 -21.17 -1.24
CA GLU A 262 52.67 -20.90 -1.33
C GLU A 262 53.42 -21.30 -0.04
N ILE A 263 52.86 -20.97 1.14
CA ILE A 263 53.44 -21.35 2.44
C ILE A 263 53.45 -22.87 2.59
N GLU A 264 52.34 -23.55 2.29
CA GLU A 264 52.25 -25.01 2.33
C GLU A 264 53.27 -25.66 1.39
N ALA A 265 53.41 -25.15 0.17
CA ALA A 265 54.39 -25.66 -0.79
C ALA A 265 55.82 -25.50 -0.26
N TYR A 266 56.16 -24.32 0.29
CA TYR A 266 57.45 -24.06 0.91
C TYR A 266 57.73 -25.01 2.09
N LEU A 267 56.75 -25.20 2.98
CA LEU A 267 56.88 -26.09 4.13
C LEU A 267 57.03 -27.55 3.71
N LYS A 268 56.25 -28.01 2.72
CA LYS A 268 56.37 -29.37 2.15
C LYS A 268 57.75 -29.58 1.53
N GLN A 269 58.26 -28.61 0.76
CA GLN A 269 59.59 -28.69 0.17
C GLN A 269 60.69 -28.74 1.25
N HIS A 270 60.60 -27.88 2.28
CA HIS A 270 61.58 -27.88 3.36
C HIS A 270 61.51 -29.15 4.22
N HIS A 271 60.30 -29.68 4.43
CA HIS A 271 60.10 -30.97 5.11
C HIS A 271 60.79 -32.09 4.33
N GLN A 272 60.57 -32.18 3.01
CA GLN A 272 61.23 -33.16 2.16
C GLN A 272 62.76 -33.05 2.23
N ILE A 273 63.32 -31.84 2.18
CA ILE A 273 64.78 -31.63 2.32
C ILE A 273 65.29 -32.13 3.69
N LEU A 274 64.51 -31.96 4.76
CA LEU A 274 64.86 -32.48 6.08
C LEU A 274 64.76 -34.00 6.14
N GLU A 275 63.72 -34.59 5.55
CA GLU A 275 63.55 -36.05 5.45
C GLU A 275 64.73 -36.68 4.69
N GLU A 276 65.10 -36.14 3.53
CA GLU A 276 66.26 -36.59 2.75
C GLU A 276 67.57 -36.48 3.55
N LYS A 277 67.73 -35.43 4.36
CA LYS A 277 68.89 -35.31 5.26
C LYS A 277 68.86 -36.35 6.37
N VAL A 278 67.70 -36.64 6.96
CA VAL A 278 67.54 -37.66 7.99
C VAL A 278 67.88 -39.04 7.41
N GLU A 279 67.34 -39.38 6.24
CA GLU A 279 67.66 -40.62 5.52
C GLU A 279 69.17 -40.71 5.23
N TYR A 280 69.78 -39.65 4.69
CA TYR A 280 71.23 -39.60 4.46
C TYR A 280 72.04 -39.87 5.75
N TRP A 281 71.68 -39.23 6.87
CA TRP A 281 72.38 -39.41 8.14
C TRP A 281 72.14 -40.79 8.75
N MET A 282 70.94 -41.35 8.60
CA MET A 282 70.65 -42.73 9.00
C MET A 282 71.48 -43.72 8.20
N GLU A 283 71.48 -43.64 6.87
CA GLU A 283 72.30 -44.53 6.03
C GLU A 283 73.80 -44.39 6.32
N LYS A 284 74.27 -43.15 6.55
CA LYS A 284 75.66 -42.93 6.92
C LYS A 284 75.98 -43.54 8.28
N TYR A 285 75.11 -43.36 9.26
CA TYR A 285 75.26 -43.97 10.58
C TYR A 285 75.33 -45.49 10.48
N ASP A 286 74.40 -46.11 9.76
CA ASP A 286 74.38 -47.57 9.56
C ASP A 286 75.66 -48.05 8.88
N ARG A 287 76.09 -47.38 7.80
CA ARG A 287 77.36 -47.69 7.10
C ARG A 287 78.59 -47.54 8.01
N ASP A 288 78.69 -46.45 8.76
CA ASP A 288 79.81 -46.20 9.67
C ASP A 288 79.81 -47.24 10.81
N VAL A 289 78.65 -47.60 11.35
CA VAL A 289 78.49 -48.65 12.36
C VAL A 289 78.89 -50.01 11.81
N GLU A 290 78.44 -50.40 10.62
CA GLU A 290 78.85 -51.63 9.95
C GLU A 290 80.35 -51.67 9.70
N GLN A 291 80.94 -50.57 9.24
CA GLN A 291 82.39 -50.47 9.04
C GLN A 291 83.15 -50.63 10.36
N LYS A 292 82.72 -49.96 11.44
CA LYS A 292 83.34 -50.10 12.77
C LYS A 292 83.15 -51.49 13.36
N GLN A 293 82.00 -52.10 13.15
CA GLN A 293 81.75 -53.48 13.56
C GLN A 293 82.67 -54.44 12.81
N HIS A 294 82.86 -54.25 11.50
CA HIS A 294 83.80 -55.02 10.70
C HIS A 294 85.25 -54.86 11.15
N GLU A 295 85.72 -53.62 11.36
CA GLU A 295 87.06 -53.33 11.92
C GLU A 295 87.26 -54.05 13.27
N LEU A 296 86.26 -53.99 14.14
CA LEU A 296 86.27 -54.62 15.46
C LEU A 296 86.33 -56.16 15.35
N ASP A 297 85.59 -56.75 14.42
CA ASP A 297 85.61 -58.19 14.19
C ASP A 297 86.94 -58.67 13.58
N VAL A 298 87.55 -57.89 12.67
CA VAL A 298 88.90 -58.15 12.17
C VAL A 298 89.93 -58.09 13.30
N LEU A 299 89.85 -57.08 14.18
CA LEU A 299 90.74 -56.96 15.34
C LEU A 299 90.54 -58.10 16.34
N LYS A 300 89.29 -58.52 16.59
CA LYS A 300 88.98 -59.71 17.41
C LYS A 300 89.58 -60.97 16.79
N ALA A 301 89.46 -61.16 15.48
CA ALA A 301 90.04 -62.30 14.78
C ALA A 301 91.58 -62.28 14.85
N SER A 302 92.21 -61.12 14.64
CA SER A 302 93.66 -60.96 14.81
C SER A 302 94.10 -61.29 16.23
N LYS A 303 93.42 -60.73 17.25
CA LYS A 303 93.72 -61.01 18.65
C LYS A 303 93.58 -62.49 18.97
N ALA A 304 92.55 -63.15 18.44
CA ALA A 304 92.35 -64.59 18.62
C ALA A 304 93.48 -65.40 17.97
N ASN A 305 93.91 -65.03 16.76
CA ASN A 305 95.05 -65.65 16.08
C ASN A 305 96.37 -65.44 16.84
N ASP A 306 96.64 -64.23 17.31
CA ASP A 306 97.83 -63.92 18.10
C ASP A 306 97.83 -64.69 19.43
N LEU A 307 96.67 -64.80 20.08
CA LEU A 307 96.49 -65.58 21.30
C LEU A 307 96.72 -67.08 21.05
N ALA A 308 96.22 -67.63 19.94
CA ALA A 308 96.48 -69.01 19.54
C ALA A 308 97.98 -69.23 19.27
N ARG A 309 98.64 -68.33 18.54
CA ARG A 309 100.08 -68.39 18.28
C ARG A 309 100.90 -68.32 19.57
N LEU A 310 100.48 -67.47 20.51
CA LEU A 310 101.12 -67.37 21.82
C LEU A 310 100.94 -68.66 22.62
N GLN A 311 99.74 -69.25 22.64
CA GLN A 311 99.48 -70.54 23.26
C GLN A 311 100.33 -71.66 22.65
N GLU A 312 100.45 -71.74 21.32
CA GLU A 312 101.34 -72.68 20.64
C GLU A 312 102.81 -72.48 21.04
N LEU A 313 103.26 -71.22 21.11
CA LEU A 313 104.63 -70.90 21.50
C LEU A 313 104.88 -71.26 22.97
N THR A 314 103.93 -70.97 23.87
CA THR A 314 103.98 -71.38 25.27
C THR A 314 104.04 -72.90 25.39
N GLN A 315 103.24 -73.65 24.62
CA GLN A 315 103.32 -75.11 24.57
C GLN A 315 104.71 -75.57 24.14
N LYS A 316 105.25 -75.02 23.04
CA LYS A 316 106.62 -75.31 22.59
C LYS A 316 107.67 -74.98 23.65
N TYR A 317 107.54 -73.86 24.37
CA TYR A 317 108.44 -73.51 25.47
C TYR A 317 108.35 -74.53 26.60
N THR A 318 107.16 -74.95 27.01
CA THR A 318 107.01 -75.98 28.05
C THR A 318 107.56 -77.34 27.60
N GLU A 319 107.45 -77.69 26.32
CA GLU A 319 108.07 -78.88 25.76
C GLU A 319 109.60 -78.79 25.79
N TYR A 320 110.18 -77.66 25.33
CA TYR A 320 111.63 -77.45 25.40
C TYR A 320 112.13 -77.40 26.85
N GLU A 321 111.39 -76.79 27.76
CA GLU A 321 111.74 -76.73 29.18
C GLU A 321 111.71 -78.13 29.81
N LYS A 322 110.72 -78.98 29.48
CA LYS A 322 110.73 -80.40 29.86
C LYS A 322 111.98 -81.11 29.35
N VAL A 323 112.35 -80.93 28.07
CA VAL A 323 113.57 -81.53 27.49
C VAL A 323 114.84 -81.03 28.19
N VAL A 324 114.92 -79.73 28.52
CA VAL A 324 116.06 -79.16 29.25
C VAL A 324 116.13 -79.68 30.68
N ILE A 325 115.00 -79.81 31.36
CA ILE A 325 114.93 -80.40 32.71
C ILE A 325 115.34 -81.88 32.64
N GLU A 326 114.88 -82.63 31.63
CA GLU A 326 115.27 -84.02 31.41
C GLU A 326 116.79 -84.16 31.19
N ASP A 327 117.42 -83.35 30.32
CA ASP A 327 118.88 -83.34 30.12
C ASP A 327 119.63 -82.93 31.40
N ARG A 328 119.09 -81.98 32.17
CA ARG A 328 119.68 -81.55 33.45
C ARG A 328 119.61 -82.64 34.51
N VAL A 329 118.50 -83.38 34.59
CA VAL A 329 118.31 -84.52 35.49
C VAL A 329 119.17 -85.71 35.06
N GLU A 330 119.31 -85.97 33.76
CA GLU A 330 120.20 -87.01 33.24
C GLU A 330 121.68 -86.70 33.53
N LYS A 331 122.12 -85.46 33.32
CA LYS A 331 123.46 -85.02 33.72
C LYS A 331 123.70 -85.13 35.22
N GLU A 332 122.70 -84.81 36.04
CA GLU A 332 122.82 -84.92 37.50
C GLU A 332 122.87 -86.40 37.95
N LYS A 333 122.05 -87.27 37.36
CA LYS A 333 122.11 -88.73 37.59
C LYS A 333 123.45 -89.32 37.18
N ALA A 334 123.99 -88.92 36.03
CA ALA A 334 125.31 -89.35 35.56
C ALA A 334 126.43 -88.91 36.52
N ARG A 335 126.35 -87.69 37.09
CA ARG A 335 127.31 -87.23 38.11
C ARG A 335 127.22 -88.05 39.40
N ARG A 336 126.00 -88.37 39.84
CA ARG A 336 125.75 -89.15 41.06
C ARG A 336 126.24 -90.61 40.92
N GLN A 337 126.12 -91.20 39.73
CA GLN A 337 126.71 -92.51 39.41
C GLN A 337 128.24 -92.47 39.43
N ALA A 338 128.86 -91.45 38.83
CA ALA A 338 130.31 -91.29 38.86
C ALA A 338 130.88 -91.08 40.28
N GLU A 339 130.15 -90.38 41.16
CA GLU A 339 130.52 -90.22 42.57
C GLU A 339 130.45 -91.57 43.33
N GLN A 340 129.42 -92.40 43.09
CA GLN A 340 129.30 -93.74 43.68
C GLN A 340 130.41 -94.70 43.22
N GLU A 341 130.72 -94.73 41.93
CA GLU A 341 131.82 -95.55 41.39
C GLU A 341 133.18 -95.14 41.98
N ALA A 342 133.40 -93.85 42.26
CA ALA A 342 134.62 -93.36 42.88
C ALA A 342 134.74 -93.78 44.37
N GLU A 343 133.62 -93.85 45.10
CA GLU A 343 133.59 -94.34 46.49
C GLU A 343 133.81 -95.86 46.57
N GLU A 344 133.23 -96.63 45.65
CA GLU A 344 133.46 -98.07 45.52
C GLU A 344 134.94 -98.38 45.22
N LEU A 345 135.58 -97.60 44.35
CA LEU A 345 137.00 -97.76 44.01
C LEU A 345 137.91 -97.47 45.22
N LYS A 346 137.55 -96.49 46.06
CA LYS A 346 138.25 -96.21 47.33
C LYS A 346 138.11 -97.36 48.33
N ALA A 347 136.93 -98.00 48.40
CA ALA A 347 136.71 -99.17 49.26
C ALA A 347 137.53 -100.38 48.78
N ILE A 348 137.60 -100.63 47.47
CA ILE A 348 138.39 -101.71 46.86
C ILE A 348 139.91 -101.52 47.14
N ILE A 349 140.43 -100.30 47.08
CA ILE A 349 141.85 -100.01 47.36
C ILE A 349 142.19 -100.23 48.84
N ARG A 350 141.28 -99.91 49.77
CA ARG A 350 141.45 -100.19 51.21
C ARG A 350 141.44 -101.69 51.51
N LEU A 351 140.63 -102.47 50.80
CA LEU A 351 140.62 -103.93 50.91
C LEU A 351 141.93 -104.55 50.38
N GLN A 352 142.46 -104.03 49.27
CA GLN A 352 143.72 -104.50 48.69
C GLN A 352 144.95 -104.20 49.57
N SER A 353 144.98 -103.10 50.31
CA SER A 353 146.12 -102.75 51.17
C SER A 353 146.13 -103.55 52.48
N TRP A 354 144.96 -103.90 53.02
CA TRP A 354 144.82 -104.76 54.19
C TRP A 354 145.30 -106.21 53.92
N TRP A 355 144.92 -106.80 52.78
CA TRP A 355 145.33 -108.16 52.42
C TRP A 355 146.84 -108.30 52.15
N ARG A 356 147.46 -107.27 51.55
CA ARG A 356 148.91 -107.22 51.30
C ARG A 356 149.75 -107.18 52.60
N GLY A 357 149.23 -106.58 53.67
CA GLY A 357 149.92 -106.53 54.98
C GLY A 357 149.82 -107.83 55.80
N VAL A 358 148.79 -108.63 55.58
CA VAL A 358 148.62 -109.95 56.23
C VAL A 358 149.52 -111.01 55.59
N MET A 359 149.73 -110.93 54.27
CA MET A 359 150.62 -111.80 53.49
C MET A 359 152.11 -111.75 53.93
N VAL A 360 152.60 -110.62 54.47
CA VAL A 360 154.02 -110.43 54.84
C VAL A 360 154.36 -110.97 56.25
N ARG A 361 153.38 -111.07 57.16
CA ARG A 361 153.60 -111.41 58.58
C ARG A 361 153.47 -112.90 58.93
N ARG A 362 153.07 -113.77 57.99
CA ARG A 362 152.83 -115.22 58.24
C ARG A 362 153.66 -116.21 57.40
N GLN A 363 154.68 -115.76 56.67
CA GLN A 363 155.67 -116.60 55.94
C GLN A 363 155.12 -117.85 55.19
N LEU A 364 153.97 -117.70 54.51
CA LEU A 364 153.39 -118.73 53.63
C LEU A 364 153.54 -118.35 52.15
N GLY A 365 154.72 -118.63 51.58
CA GLY A 365 155.05 -118.87 50.17
C GLY A 365 154.73 -117.81 49.08
N PRO A 366 155.32 -117.90 47.86
CA PRO A 366 156.48 -118.70 47.44
C PRO A 366 157.70 -117.82 47.09
N TYR A 367 158.85 -118.15 47.67
CA TYR A 367 160.10 -118.07 46.92
C TYR A 367 160.15 -119.28 45.98
N SER A 368 160.24 -119.05 44.67
CA SER A 368 161.12 -119.87 43.83
C SER A 368 161.56 -119.09 42.58
N LYS A 369 162.86 -118.81 42.58
CA LYS A 369 163.81 -118.73 41.47
C LYS A 369 163.26 -118.65 40.03
N LYS A 370 163.79 -117.61 39.34
CA LYS A 370 164.30 -117.64 37.94
C LYS A 370 163.21 -117.84 36.85
N LYS A 371 163.22 -117.22 35.68
CA LYS A 371 164.26 -116.59 34.84
C LYS A 371 163.50 -115.90 33.68
N LYS A 372 164.04 -114.79 33.17
CA LYS A 372 164.31 -114.50 31.74
C LYS A 372 163.43 -115.27 30.71
N LYS A 373 162.81 -114.67 29.69
CA LYS A 373 163.44 -113.76 28.71
C LYS A 373 162.44 -113.46 27.56
N LYS A 374 162.59 -112.26 26.99
CA LYS A 374 162.60 -111.92 25.55
C LYS A 374 161.33 -112.04 24.70
N GLY A 375 161.02 -110.88 24.11
CA GLY A 375 160.46 -110.71 22.76
C GLY A 375 159.34 -109.66 22.78
N LYS A 376 159.28 -108.64 21.92
CA LYS A 376 160.08 -108.30 20.74
C LYS A 376 159.71 -106.86 20.33
N LYS A 377 160.74 -106.05 20.02
CA LYS A 377 160.86 -105.03 18.95
C LYS A 377 159.73 -104.03 18.64
N GLY A 378 160.17 -102.78 18.52
CA GLY A 378 159.74 -101.78 17.52
C GLY A 378 159.34 -100.48 18.20
N LYS A 379 160.18 -99.45 18.40
CA LYS A 379 161.08 -98.70 17.50
C LYS A 379 160.34 -97.92 16.41
N LYS A 380 160.45 -96.59 16.56
CA LYS A 380 160.57 -95.53 15.55
C LYS A 380 159.31 -94.98 14.83
N SER A 381 159.14 -93.68 15.09
CA SER A 381 159.08 -92.57 14.12
C SER A 381 157.79 -92.30 13.36
N GLY A 382 157.42 -91.02 13.37
CA GLY A 382 156.64 -90.38 12.29
C GLY A 382 155.40 -89.67 12.83
N LYS A 383 155.37 -88.37 13.09
CA LYS A 383 155.42 -87.23 12.15
C LYS A 383 154.02 -86.83 11.64
N LYS A 384 153.67 -85.58 12.00
CA LYS A 384 152.86 -84.58 11.28
C LYS A 384 151.35 -84.78 11.09
N GLY A 385 150.64 -83.75 11.58
CA GLY A 385 149.66 -82.96 10.81
C GLY A 385 148.21 -83.42 10.94
N LYS A 386 147.19 -82.55 10.85
CA LYS A 386 147.11 -81.13 10.51
C LYS A 386 145.63 -80.70 10.72
N LYS A 387 145.42 -79.47 11.24
CA LYS A 387 144.36 -78.46 10.95
C LYS A 387 142.92 -78.96 10.67
N GLY A 388 141.89 -78.49 11.38
CA GLY A 388 141.30 -77.14 11.30
C GLY A 388 139.84 -77.29 10.81
N LYS A 389 138.87 -76.37 10.94
CA LYS A 389 138.77 -75.00 11.45
C LYS A 389 137.24 -74.71 11.48
N LYS A 390 136.70 -74.09 12.52
CA LYS A 390 136.00 -72.80 12.42
C LYS A 390 135.96 -72.21 10.99
N LYS A 391 134.78 -72.15 10.40
CA LYS A 391 134.04 -70.90 10.28
C LYS A 391 132.60 -71.15 10.71
#